data_AF-A0AAN6D2C5-F1
#
_entry.id   AF-A0AAN6D2C5-F1
#
_cell.length_a   1.000
_cell.length_b   1.000
_cell.length_c   1.000
_cell.angle_alpha   90.00
_cell.angle_beta   90.00
_cell.angle_gamma   90.00
#
_symmetry.space_group_name_H-M   'P 1'
#
loop_
_entity.id
_entity.type
_entity.pdbx_description
1 polymer ?
#
loop_
_entity_poly.entity_id
_entity_poly.type
_entity_poly.pdbx_seq_one_letter_code
_entity_poly.pdbx_strand_id
1 'polypeptide(L)'
;MTSRRLAQHSSIQIKRRLTAVNGSTSSQSPSIMDSLIRMVDAKSTDVQLPATNFLVHERLLYPKGAALDNMLKLVSRIAPGIPIVKAQLMEIWQEEVSKAVIFPTLTEHAAQRKFGEIVKTMFWPYLRASPNVMSQLLSTKFHADLANAMMSNRHLYKHNLKILTQIKEENGKHKFLVLRDSEMLLFPNARDKHQKSLARLLRSRFLTVHEWDDQETSENRLLKSSNKNFLLIAGDTKTAMEYFRLLSALKKKSSNIKGSVVLVSPGSLFSCSDDFWTLGALDDVYPTMKKNA
;
A
#
# COMPACT_ATOMS: atom_id res chain seq x y z
N MET A 1 52.41 -4.74 19.61
CA MET A 1 51.28 -4.03 20.24
C MET A 1 50.08 -4.09 19.30
N THR A 2 48.96 -4.63 19.80
CA THR A 2 47.54 -4.43 19.39
C THR A 2 47.17 -4.46 17.89
N SER A 3 46.53 -5.53 17.41
CA SER A 3 45.09 -5.87 17.50
C SER A 3 44.25 -5.25 16.39
N ARG A 4 43.69 -6.10 15.51
CA ARG A 4 42.28 -6.00 15.06
C ARG A 4 41.84 -7.28 14.35
N ARG A 5 40.89 -7.97 15.00
CA ARG A 5 40.09 -9.06 14.46
C ARG A 5 39.24 -8.56 13.30
N LEU A 6 39.23 -9.27 12.17
CA LEU A 6 38.13 -9.33 11.23
C LEU A 6 37.72 -10.79 11.11
N ALA A 7 36.61 -11.12 11.75
CA ALA A 7 35.97 -12.41 11.61
C ALA A 7 35.24 -12.46 10.27
N GLN A 8 35.64 -13.44 9.46
CA GLN A 8 34.86 -14.02 8.39
C GLN A 8 33.53 -14.52 8.95
N HIS A 9 32.45 -14.47 8.17
CA HIS A 9 31.67 -15.68 7.92
C HIS A 9 30.81 -15.55 6.66
N SER A 10 31.10 -16.48 5.77
CA SER A 10 30.48 -16.80 4.50
C SER A 10 29.20 -17.63 4.67
N SER A 11 28.32 -17.46 3.69
CA SER A 11 27.35 -18.38 3.11
C SER A 11 27.28 -19.80 3.70
N ILE A 12 26.12 -20.18 4.26
CA ILE A 12 25.82 -21.58 4.58
C ILE A 12 24.74 -22.09 3.62
N GLN A 13 25.19 -22.90 2.67
CA GLN A 13 24.41 -23.88 1.93
C GLN A 13 23.94 -24.99 2.88
N ILE A 14 22.65 -25.30 2.92
CA ILE A 14 22.14 -26.46 3.64
C ILE A 14 22.26 -27.68 2.72
N LYS A 15 23.30 -28.49 2.96
CA LYS A 15 23.50 -29.84 2.41
C LYS A 15 22.48 -30.82 3.01
N ARG A 16 21.74 -31.50 2.15
CA ARG A 16 21.02 -32.75 2.47
C ARG A 16 22.03 -33.81 2.95
N ARG A 17 21.77 -34.42 4.11
CA ARG A 17 22.31 -35.74 4.47
C ARG A 17 21.15 -36.70 4.62
N LEU A 18 20.99 -37.55 3.61
CA LEU A 18 20.34 -38.84 3.72
C LEU A 18 21.30 -39.76 4.48
N THR A 19 20.84 -40.28 5.61
CA THR A 19 21.43 -41.44 6.26
C THR A 19 20.31 -42.46 6.36
N ALA A 20 20.39 -43.48 5.51
CA ALA A 20 19.52 -44.64 5.57
C ALA A 20 19.99 -45.52 6.72
N VAL A 21 19.08 -45.80 7.66
CA VAL A 21 19.22 -46.88 8.64
C VAL A 21 18.31 -48.02 8.17
N ASN A 22 18.90 -49.17 7.87
CA ASN A 22 18.18 -50.43 7.71
C ASN A 22 17.84 -51.00 9.10
N GLY A 23 16.60 -51.46 9.30
CA GLY A 23 16.26 -52.35 10.42
C GLY A 23 14.91 -52.08 11.09
N SER A 24 13.88 -52.77 10.58
CA SER A 24 12.56 -53.12 11.17
C SER A 24 12.28 -52.85 12.66
N THR A 25 11.17 -52.16 12.96
CA THR A 25 9.93 -52.72 13.59
C THR A 25 8.86 -51.64 13.77
N SER A 26 7.61 -52.08 13.73
CA SER A 26 6.36 -51.34 13.55
C SER A 26 5.97 -50.35 14.66
N SER A 27 5.67 -49.11 14.28
CA SER A 27 4.49 -48.36 14.76
C SER A 27 4.19 -47.26 13.73
N GLN A 28 2.93 -47.14 13.33
CA GLN A 28 2.49 -46.13 12.37
C GLN A 28 2.70 -44.73 12.97
N SER A 29 3.76 -44.07 12.54
CA SER A 29 3.98 -42.65 12.78
C SER A 29 2.86 -41.86 12.08
N PRO A 30 2.09 -41.02 12.79
CA PRO A 30 1.14 -40.11 12.15
C PRO A 30 1.90 -39.29 11.12
N SER A 31 1.32 -39.09 9.93
CA SER A 31 1.99 -38.27 8.94
C SER A 31 2.26 -36.90 9.56
N ILE A 32 3.42 -36.32 9.27
CA ILE A 32 3.76 -34.95 9.72
C ILE A 32 2.67 -33.94 9.31
N MET A 33 1.89 -34.27 8.28
CA MET A 33 0.69 -33.55 7.86
C MET A 33 -0.49 -33.67 8.84
N ASP A 34 -0.71 -34.83 9.47
CA ASP A 34 -1.74 -35.01 10.50
C ASP A 34 -1.41 -34.25 11.79
N SER A 35 -0.12 -34.08 12.11
CA SER A 35 0.32 -33.20 13.21
C SER A 35 0.23 -31.70 12.86
N LEU A 36 0.35 -31.32 11.59
CA LEU A 36 0.15 -29.93 11.15
C LEU A 36 -1.35 -29.57 11.05
N ILE A 37 -2.23 -30.54 10.76
CA ILE A 37 -3.68 -30.33 10.68
C ILE A 37 -4.33 -30.31 12.08
N ARG A 38 -3.78 -31.01 13.07
CA ARG A 38 -4.34 -31.05 14.45
C ARG A 38 -3.97 -29.87 15.35
N MET A 39 -3.26 -28.86 14.85
CA MET A 39 -2.93 -27.64 15.60
C MET A 39 -3.80 -26.43 15.19
N VAL A 40 -4.95 -26.68 14.58
CA VAL A 40 -5.98 -25.66 14.28
C VAL A 40 -7.18 -25.75 15.24
N ASP A 41 -7.22 -26.74 16.14
CA ASP A 41 -8.37 -26.99 17.02
C ASP A 41 -8.09 -26.68 18.50
N ALA A 42 -7.34 -25.60 18.76
CA ALA A 42 -7.37 -24.91 20.04
C ALA A 42 -8.14 -23.61 19.85
N LYS A 43 -9.45 -23.69 20.13
CA LYS A 43 -10.37 -22.58 20.37
C LYS A 43 -9.63 -21.32 20.84
N SER A 44 -9.48 -20.31 19.96
CA SER A 44 -9.19 -18.95 20.39
C SER A 44 -10.47 -18.34 20.98
N THR A 45 -10.89 -18.87 22.13
CA THR A 45 -11.90 -18.23 22.97
C THR A 45 -11.32 -16.89 23.44
N ASP A 46 -11.96 -15.81 23.00
CA ASP A 46 -11.93 -14.47 23.61
C ASP A 46 -10.58 -13.75 23.77
N VAL A 47 -9.65 -13.90 22.82
CA VAL A 47 -8.56 -12.90 22.71
C VAL A 47 -9.15 -11.61 22.14
N GLN A 48 -9.55 -10.69 23.02
CA GLN A 48 -9.91 -9.33 22.63
C GLN A 48 -8.66 -8.64 22.07
N LEU A 49 -8.64 -8.44 20.75
CA LEU A 49 -7.59 -7.66 20.11
C LEU A 49 -7.53 -6.25 20.73
N PRO A 50 -6.32 -5.73 20.99
CA PRO A 50 -6.18 -4.38 21.49
C PRO A 50 -6.81 -3.40 20.49
N ALA A 51 -7.30 -2.25 20.97
CA ALA A 51 -7.76 -1.21 20.07
C ALA A 51 -6.64 -0.86 19.08
N THR A 52 -6.94 -0.76 17.79
CA THR A 52 -5.95 -0.57 16.70
C THR A 52 -6.42 0.51 15.74
N ASN A 53 -5.49 1.35 15.29
CA ASN A 53 -5.71 2.28 14.19
C ASN A 53 -5.33 1.59 12.86
N PHE A 54 -6.32 1.30 12.03
CA PHE A 54 -6.16 0.78 10.69
C PHE A 54 -5.92 1.94 9.72
N LEU A 55 -4.78 1.94 9.04
CA LEU A 55 -4.45 2.87 7.97
C LEU A 55 -4.52 2.10 6.65
N VAL A 56 -5.62 2.28 5.92
CA VAL A 56 -5.90 1.53 4.69
C VAL A 56 -5.54 2.40 3.50
N HIS A 57 -4.63 1.94 2.64
CA HIS A 57 -4.35 2.67 1.39
C HIS A 57 -5.56 2.62 0.46
N GLU A 58 -5.92 3.75 -0.16
CA GLU A 58 -7.11 3.80 -1.00
C GLU A 58 -7.04 2.92 -2.25
N ARG A 59 -5.84 2.55 -2.74
CA ARG A 59 -5.70 1.56 -3.85
C ARG A 59 -6.30 0.20 -3.50
N LEU A 60 -6.35 -0.16 -2.21
CA LEU A 60 -7.02 -1.39 -1.77
C LEU A 60 -8.53 -1.33 -2.00
N LEU A 61 -9.11 -0.13 -1.91
CA LEU A 61 -10.55 0.11 -2.12
C LEU A 61 -10.86 0.44 -3.59
N TYR A 62 -9.89 0.99 -4.30
CA TYR A 62 -9.96 1.38 -5.71
C TYR A 62 -8.82 0.75 -6.50
N PRO A 63 -8.85 -0.57 -6.75
CA PRO A 63 -7.78 -1.26 -7.47
C PRO A 63 -7.66 -0.82 -8.94
N LYS A 64 -8.66 -0.10 -9.45
CA LYS A 64 -8.70 0.50 -10.80
C LYS A 64 -8.78 2.01 -10.67
N GLY A 65 -8.18 2.72 -11.62
CA GLY A 65 -8.21 4.19 -11.66
C GLY A 65 -6.87 4.88 -11.40
N ALA A 66 -5.75 4.15 -11.43
CA ALA A 66 -4.41 4.73 -11.37
C ALA A 66 -4.24 5.80 -12.46
N ALA A 67 -3.58 6.91 -12.13
CA ALA A 67 -3.44 8.04 -13.04
C ALA A 67 -2.66 7.63 -14.30
N LEU A 68 -1.58 6.87 -14.13
CA LEU A 68 -0.76 6.41 -15.26
C LEU A 68 -1.56 5.58 -16.26
N ASP A 69 -2.36 4.62 -15.80
CA ASP A 69 -3.16 3.76 -16.67
C ASP A 69 -4.19 4.56 -17.48
N ASN A 70 -4.82 5.55 -16.85
CA ASN A 70 -5.76 6.44 -17.54
C ASN A 70 -5.04 7.36 -18.52
N MET A 71 -3.86 7.88 -18.14
CA MET A 71 -3.05 8.74 -18.99
C MET A 71 -2.60 8.01 -20.25
N LEU A 72 -2.08 6.78 -20.13
CA LEU A 72 -1.65 5.99 -21.28
C LEU A 72 -2.79 5.71 -22.26
N LYS A 73 -4.01 5.43 -21.75
CA LYS A 73 -5.21 5.26 -22.59
C LYS A 73 -5.61 6.53 -23.33
N LEU A 74 -5.41 7.71 -22.73
CA LEU A 74 -5.68 8.98 -23.40
C LEU A 74 -4.59 9.30 -24.43
N VAL A 75 -3.31 9.14 -24.07
CA VAL A 75 -2.19 9.36 -24.98
C VAL A 75 -2.29 8.45 -26.20
N SER A 76 -2.64 7.17 -26.05
CA SER A 76 -2.79 6.26 -27.18
C SER A 76 -3.87 6.66 -28.18
N ARG A 77 -4.85 7.48 -27.76
CA ARG A 77 -5.87 8.06 -28.66
C ARG A 77 -5.37 9.30 -29.40
N ILE A 78 -4.54 10.10 -28.74
CA ILE A 78 -3.97 11.33 -29.30
C ILE A 78 -2.83 11.00 -30.27
N ALA A 79 -2.03 9.99 -29.96
CA ALA A 79 -0.90 9.55 -30.75
C ALA A 79 -0.93 8.03 -31.01
N PRO A 80 -1.89 7.53 -31.80
CA PRO A 80 -1.97 6.12 -32.15
C PRO A 80 -0.78 5.76 -33.04
N GLY A 81 0.13 4.94 -32.54
CA GLY A 81 1.32 4.48 -33.28
C GLY A 81 2.65 4.76 -32.60
N ILE A 82 2.67 5.49 -31.48
CA ILE A 82 3.89 5.69 -30.71
C ILE A 82 4.07 4.50 -29.75
N PRO A 83 5.16 3.73 -29.86
CA PRO A 83 5.38 2.53 -29.06
C PRO A 83 5.80 2.91 -27.65
N ILE A 84 4.82 3.20 -26.80
CA ILE A 84 5.03 3.60 -25.42
C ILE A 84 5.19 2.36 -24.53
N VAL A 85 6.35 2.20 -23.90
CA VAL A 85 6.63 1.08 -22.99
C VAL A 85 6.17 1.45 -21.58
N LYS A 86 5.03 0.88 -21.15
CA LYS A 86 4.43 1.16 -19.82
C LYS A 86 5.41 0.96 -18.65
N ALA A 87 6.23 -0.10 -18.69
CA ALA A 87 7.15 -0.42 -17.59
C ALA A 87 8.16 0.71 -17.32
N GLN A 88 8.76 1.25 -18.39
CA GLN A 88 9.72 2.37 -18.29
C GLN A 88 9.05 3.64 -17.76
N LEU A 89 7.86 3.95 -18.27
CA LEU A 89 7.10 5.10 -17.81
C LEU A 89 6.62 4.98 -16.37
N MET A 90 6.38 3.76 -15.88
CA MET A 90 5.97 3.54 -14.50
C MET A 90 7.06 3.96 -13.50
N GLU A 91 8.32 3.66 -13.79
CA GLU A 91 9.45 4.06 -12.94
C GLU A 91 9.57 5.59 -12.87
N ILE A 92 9.56 6.25 -14.03
CA ILE A 92 9.63 7.72 -14.13
C ILE A 92 8.42 8.36 -13.44
N TRP A 93 7.21 7.88 -13.73
CA TRP A 93 5.98 8.38 -13.12
C TRP A 93 6.06 8.32 -11.60
N GLN A 94 6.49 7.19 -11.06
CA GLN A 94 6.61 6.99 -9.63
C GLN A 94 7.64 7.93 -8.98
N GLU A 95 8.80 8.08 -9.62
CA GLU A 95 9.84 8.99 -9.13
C GLU A 95 9.33 10.44 -9.13
N GLU A 96 8.77 10.89 -10.25
CA GLU A 96 8.34 12.27 -10.42
C GLU A 96 7.13 12.63 -9.55
N VAL A 97 6.16 11.71 -9.40
CA VAL A 97 5.05 11.89 -8.45
C VAL A 97 5.57 12.00 -7.02
N SER A 98 6.52 11.16 -6.63
CA SER A 98 7.09 11.22 -5.27
C SER A 98 7.75 12.56 -4.98
N LYS A 99 8.44 13.16 -5.97
CA LYS A 99 9.03 14.50 -5.87
C LYS A 99 7.97 15.60 -5.78
N ALA A 100 6.91 15.49 -6.58
CA ALA A 100 5.84 16.48 -6.63
C ALA A 100 5.05 16.56 -5.32
N VAL A 101 4.95 15.43 -4.59
CA VAL A 101 4.11 15.27 -3.41
C VAL A 101 4.79 15.68 -2.10
N ILE A 102 6.10 15.97 -2.10
CA ILE A 102 6.84 16.40 -0.89
C ILE A 102 6.33 17.76 -0.33
N PHE A 103 5.58 18.54 -1.12
CA PHE A 103 5.19 19.89 -0.74
C PHE A 103 3.83 19.95 -0.01
N PRO A 104 3.72 20.72 1.09
CA PRO A 104 2.55 20.67 1.97
C PRO A 104 1.25 21.19 1.35
N THR A 105 1.30 21.86 0.20
CA THR A 105 0.15 22.48 -0.44
C THR A 105 0.33 22.58 -1.95
N LEU A 106 -0.52 21.90 -2.70
CA LEU A 106 -0.63 22.07 -4.15
C LEU A 106 -1.97 22.75 -4.45
N THR A 107 -1.94 24.06 -4.74
CA THR A 107 -3.09 24.74 -5.36
C THR A 107 -3.40 24.08 -6.71
N GLU A 108 -4.61 24.23 -7.24
CA GLU A 108 -4.96 23.68 -8.56
C GLU A 108 -3.93 24.08 -9.65
N HIS A 109 -3.56 25.36 -9.68
CA HIS A 109 -2.55 25.86 -10.61
C HIS A 109 -1.17 25.22 -10.38
N ALA A 110 -0.76 25.04 -9.11
CA ALA A 110 0.51 24.39 -8.80
C ALA A 110 0.49 22.90 -9.16
N ALA A 111 -0.61 22.20 -8.86
CA ALA A 111 -0.83 20.80 -9.23
C ALA A 111 -0.78 20.62 -10.75
N GLN A 112 -1.44 21.51 -11.51
CA GLN A 112 -1.43 21.48 -12.96
C GLN A 112 -0.04 21.76 -13.53
N ARG A 113 0.70 22.72 -12.98
CA ARG A 113 2.09 22.98 -13.38
C ARG A 113 2.98 21.77 -13.14
N LYS A 114 2.88 21.15 -11.95
CA LYS A 114 3.63 19.93 -11.61
C LYS A 114 3.25 18.77 -12.49
N PHE A 115 1.96 18.58 -12.77
CA PHE A 115 1.51 17.59 -13.73
C PHE A 115 2.12 17.82 -15.12
N GLY A 116 2.17 19.07 -15.60
CA GLY A 116 2.82 19.40 -16.87
C GLY A 116 4.32 19.10 -16.89
N GLU A 117 5.03 19.33 -15.78
CA GLU A 117 6.43 18.93 -15.62
C GLU A 117 6.60 17.40 -15.73
N ILE A 118 5.78 16.64 -15.01
CA ILE A 118 5.77 15.17 -15.04
C ILE A 118 5.52 14.65 -16.47
N VAL A 119 4.49 15.18 -17.14
CA VAL A 119 4.14 14.80 -18.52
C VAL A 119 5.29 15.09 -19.48
N LYS A 120 5.95 16.25 -19.36
CA LYS A 120 7.14 16.56 -20.16
C LYS A 120 8.23 15.51 -19.91
N THR A 121 8.62 15.29 -18.66
CA THR A 121 9.70 14.35 -18.32
C THR A 121 9.43 12.95 -18.89
N MET A 122 8.19 12.47 -18.76
CA MET A 122 7.80 11.15 -19.22
C MET A 122 7.74 11.00 -20.73
N PHE A 123 7.09 11.93 -21.41
CA PHE A 123 6.76 11.77 -22.83
C PHE A 123 7.70 12.51 -23.76
N TRP A 124 8.59 13.37 -23.26
CA TRP A 124 9.57 14.06 -24.11
C TRP A 124 10.43 13.11 -24.94
N PRO A 125 10.96 11.99 -24.40
CA PRO A 125 11.72 11.03 -25.20
C PRO A 125 10.94 10.46 -26.39
N TYR A 126 9.62 10.33 -26.26
CA TYR A 126 8.73 9.74 -27.26
C TYR A 126 8.15 10.77 -28.24
N LEU A 127 7.93 12.00 -27.78
CA LEU A 127 7.15 13.03 -28.48
C LEU A 127 7.97 14.25 -28.89
N ARG A 128 9.30 14.20 -28.75
CA ARG A 128 10.19 15.32 -29.13
C ARG A 128 9.98 15.79 -30.57
N ALA A 129 9.76 14.86 -31.50
CA ALA A 129 9.48 15.15 -32.90
C ALA A 129 8.01 15.50 -33.20
N SER A 130 7.15 15.53 -32.17
CA SER A 130 5.71 15.76 -32.29
C SER A 130 5.24 16.89 -31.35
N PRO A 131 5.69 18.13 -31.57
CA PRO A 131 5.40 19.26 -30.67
C PRO A 131 3.90 19.53 -30.51
N ASN A 132 3.10 19.31 -31.56
CA ASN A 132 1.65 19.46 -31.50
C ASN A 132 0.99 18.47 -30.52
N VAL A 133 1.48 17.22 -30.48
CA VAL A 133 1.00 16.20 -29.53
C VAL A 133 1.41 16.59 -28.11
N MET A 134 2.66 17.00 -27.90
CA MET A 134 3.13 17.46 -26.59
C MET A 134 2.31 18.64 -26.08
N SER A 135 2.03 19.64 -26.91
CA SER A 135 1.17 20.78 -26.55
C SER A 135 -0.24 20.34 -26.13
N GLN A 136 -0.82 19.32 -26.77
CA GLN A 136 -2.10 18.76 -26.34
C GLN A 136 -2.01 18.10 -24.96
N LEU A 137 -0.96 17.31 -24.68
CA LEU A 137 -0.77 16.66 -23.39
C LEU A 137 -0.54 17.64 -22.23
N LEU A 138 0.01 18.82 -22.53
CA LEU A 138 0.26 19.89 -21.55
C LEU A 138 -0.92 20.84 -21.38
N SER A 139 -1.99 20.66 -22.15
CA SER A 139 -3.17 21.53 -22.08
C SER A 139 -3.96 21.34 -20.79
N THR A 140 -4.64 22.40 -20.35
CA THR A 140 -5.66 22.36 -19.29
C THR A 140 -6.73 21.30 -19.57
N LYS A 141 -7.13 21.18 -20.84
CA LYS A 141 -8.12 20.22 -21.29
C LYS A 141 -7.67 18.78 -21.03
N PHE A 142 -6.43 18.43 -21.36
CA PHE A 142 -5.92 17.08 -21.13
C PHE A 142 -5.83 16.74 -19.64
N HIS A 143 -5.40 17.68 -18.80
CA HIS A 143 -5.39 17.51 -17.34
C HIS A 143 -6.81 17.25 -16.78
N ALA A 144 -7.80 18.01 -17.26
CA ALA A 144 -9.20 17.81 -16.90
C ALA A 144 -9.77 16.48 -17.41
N ASP A 145 -9.49 16.09 -18.66
CA ASP A 145 -9.91 14.82 -19.24
C ASP A 145 -9.33 13.63 -18.47
N LEU A 146 -8.06 13.72 -18.05
CA LEU A 146 -7.41 12.71 -17.21
C LEU A 146 -8.05 12.63 -15.83
N ALA A 147 -8.30 13.76 -15.17
CA ALA A 147 -8.99 13.79 -13.88
C ALA A 147 -10.36 13.12 -13.98
N ASN A 148 -11.13 13.44 -15.02
CA ASN A 148 -12.42 12.84 -15.29
C ASN A 148 -12.32 11.33 -15.53
N ALA A 149 -11.32 10.88 -16.30
CA ALA A 149 -11.07 9.47 -16.57
C ALA A 149 -10.73 8.70 -15.28
N MET A 150 -9.87 9.25 -14.43
CA MET A 150 -9.53 8.66 -13.12
C MET A 150 -10.77 8.49 -12.23
N MET A 151 -11.61 9.52 -12.15
CA MET A 151 -12.82 9.49 -11.31
C MET A 151 -13.92 8.58 -11.86
N SER A 152 -14.04 8.50 -13.17
CA SER A 152 -15.00 7.63 -13.85
C SER A 152 -14.61 6.16 -13.66
N ASN A 153 -13.33 5.84 -13.84
CA ASN A 153 -12.80 4.48 -13.75
C ASN A 153 -12.48 4.02 -12.32
N ARG A 154 -12.58 4.91 -11.32
CA ARG A 154 -12.59 4.53 -9.91
C ARG A 154 -13.86 3.74 -9.62
N HIS A 155 -13.67 2.45 -9.38
CA HIS A 155 -14.73 1.55 -8.92
C HIS A 155 -14.38 1.05 -7.53
N LEU A 156 -15.26 1.37 -6.57
CA LEU A 156 -15.14 0.88 -5.21
C LEU A 156 -15.29 -0.65 -5.19
N TYR A 157 -14.25 -1.32 -4.69
CA TYR A 157 -14.28 -2.76 -4.50
C TYR A 157 -15.06 -3.10 -3.23
N LYS A 158 -16.38 -3.30 -3.41
CA LYS A 158 -17.34 -3.47 -2.32
C LYS A 158 -17.00 -4.64 -1.38
N HIS A 159 -16.34 -5.68 -1.87
CA HIS A 159 -15.92 -6.80 -1.04
C HIS A 159 -14.92 -6.35 0.04
N ASN A 160 -13.83 -5.67 -0.34
CA ASN A 160 -12.87 -5.13 0.63
C ASN A 160 -13.52 -4.16 1.63
N LEU A 161 -14.45 -3.32 1.16
CA LEU A 161 -15.21 -2.43 2.04
C LEU A 161 -16.02 -3.22 3.09
N LYS A 162 -16.71 -4.30 2.68
CA LYS A 162 -17.50 -5.15 3.58
C LYS A 162 -16.62 -5.78 4.66
N ILE A 163 -15.46 -6.33 4.27
CA ILE A 163 -14.51 -6.96 5.21
C ILE A 163 -14.04 -5.96 6.26
N LEU A 164 -13.59 -4.77 5.84
CA LEU A 164 -13.15 -3.72 6.77
C LEU A 164 -14.28 -3.26 7.70
N THR A 165 -15.51 -3.25 7.20
CA THR A 165 -16.69 -2.92 8.01
C THR A 165 -16.96 -4.01 9.05
N GLN A 166 -16.88 -5.28 8.66
CA GLN A 166 -17.03 -6.42 9.55
C GLN A 166 -15.97 -6.42 10.66
N ILE A 167 -14.69 -6.22 10.32
CA ILE A 167 -13.60 -6.11 11.32
C ILE A 167 -13.91 -5.02 12.37
N LYS A 168 -14.49 -3.91 11.92
CA LYS A 168 -14.90 -2.82 12.81
C LYS A 168 -16.08 -3.20 13.70
N GLU A 169 -17.08 -3.89 13.14
CA GLU A 169 -18.28 -4.34 13.86
C GLU A 169 -17.93 -5.36 14.94
N GLU A 170 -16.96 -6.24 14.68
CA GLU A 170 -16.46 -7.23 15.64
C GLU A 170 -15.76 -6.58 16.86
N ASN A 171 -15.21 -5.36 16.72
CA ASN A 171 -14.71 -4.57 17.85
C ASN A 171 -14.71 -3.06 17.55
N GLY A 172 -15.71 -2.36 18.11
CA GLY A 172 -15.92 -0.93 17.87
C GLY A 172 -14.82 0.01 18.38
N LYS A 173 -13.82 -0.48 19.13
CA LYS A 173 -12.66 0.32 19.56
C LYS A 173 -11.66 0.57 18.42
N HIS A 174 -11.72 -0.20 17.33
CA HIS A 174 -10.88 0.01 16.16
C HIS A 174 -11.21 1.32 15.44
N LYS A 175 -10.18 2.05 15.01
CA LYS A 175 -10.32 3.27 14.20
C LYS A 175 -9.80 2.99 12.80
N PHE A 176 -10.55 3.35 11.78
CA PHE A 176 -10.15 3.21 10.37
C PHE A 176 -9.85 4.58 9.79
N LEU A 177 -8.76 4.68 9.04
CA LEU A 177 -8.29 5.87 8.32
C LEU A 177 -7.95 5.42 6.90
N VAL A 178 -8.45 6.13 5.89
CA VAL A 178 -8.14 5.83 4.49
C VAL A 178 -7.04 6.77 4.04
N LEU A 179 -5.88 6.23 3.69
CA LEU A 179 -4.78 7.04 3.17
C LEU A 179 -4.99 7.25 1.67
N ARG A 180 -5.03 8.52 1.24
CA ARG A 180 -5.09 8.80 -0.20
C ARG A 180 -3.75 8.52 -0.86
N ASP A 181 -3.83 8.06 -2.09
CA ASP A 181 -2.71 7.90 -2.98
C ASP A 181 -2.16 9.29 -3.32
N SER A 182 -0.83 9.38 -3.26
CA SER A 182 -0.04 10.54 -3.66
C SER A 182 -0.43 11.10 -5.03
N GLU A 183 -0.81 10.25 -6.00
CA GLU A 183 -1.22 10.68 -7.34
C GLU A 183 -2.45 11.59 -7.33
N MET A 184 -3.35 11.41 -6.35
CA MET A 184 -4.57 12.22 -6.22
C MET A 184 -4.27 13.69 -5.86
N LEU A 185 -3.09 13.99 -5.34
CA LEU A 185 -2.68 15.36 -5.03
C LEU A 185 -2.44 16.21 -6.29
N LEU A 186 -2.25 15.56 -7.45
CA LEU A 186 -2.18 16.24 -8.74
C LEU A 186 -3.57 16.67 -9.27
N PHE A 187 -4.64 16.25 -8.60
CA PHE A 187 -6.03 16.50 -9.02
C PHE A 187 -6.89 16.94 -7.83
N PRO A 188 -6.58 18.09 -7.19
CA PRO A 188 -7.16 18.48 -5.89
C PRO A 188 -8.69 18.68 -5.91
N ASN A 189 -9.26 19.02 -7.07
CA ASN A 189 -10.70 19.25 -7.23
C ASN A 189 -11.52 18.00 -7.57
N ALA A 190 -10.87 16.83 -7.71
CA ALA A 190 -11.55 15.59 -8.04
C ALA A 190 -12.40 15.09 -6.85
N ARG A 191 -13.74 15.12 -6.99
CA ARG A 191 -14.68 14.74 -5.92
C ARG A 191 -14.94 13.24 -5.88
N ASP A 192 -14.68 12.60 -4.74
CA ASP A 192 -15.00 11.18 -4.56
C ASP A 192 -16.52 10.94 -4.47
N LYS A 193 -17.07 10.27 -5.50
CA LYS A 193 -18.49 9.89 -5.58
C LYS A 193 -18.93 8.89 -4.50
N HIS A 194 -18.00 8.21 -3.85
CA HIS A 194 -18.27 7.19 -2.83
C HIS A 194 -18.09 7.69 -1.39
N GLN A 195 -18.00 9.01 -1.18
CA GLN A 195 -17.82 9.60 0.15
C GLN A 195 -18.84 9.09 1.18
N LYS A 196 -20.10 8.85 0.81
CA LYS A 196 -21.11 8.27 1.71
C LYS A 196 -20.85 6.80 2.09
N SER A 197 -20.24 6.03 1.19
CA SER A 197 -19.84 4.65 1.44
C SER A 197 -18.57 4.56 2.29
N LEU A 198 -17.69 5.56 2.20
CA LEU A 198 -16.44 5.70 2.98
C LEU A 198 -16.59 6.50 4.28
N ALA A 199 -17.68 7.26 4.43
CA ALA A 199 -18.45 7.30 5.67
C ALA A 199 -18.90 5.84 5.99
N ARG A 200 -19.96 5.44 6.67
CA ARG A 200 -20.15 4.02 7.13
C ARG A 200 -18.96 3.33 7.88
N LEU A 201 -17.79 3.08 7.28
CA LEU A 201 -16.48 2.87 7.94
C LEU A 201 -16.13 3.93 9.00
N LEU A 202 -16.76 5.11 8.96
CA LEU A 202 -16.82 6.22 9.93
C LEU A 202 -15.96 6.10 11.20
N ARG A 203 -14.65 6.21 11.02
CA ARG A 203 -13.86 7.42 11.36
C ARG A 203 -12.75 7.65 10.33
N SER A 204 -12.94 7.17 9.10
CA SER A 204 -12.02 7.37 7.99
C SER A 204 -12.02 8.84 7.59
N ARG A 205 -11.24 9.63 8.32
CA ARG A 205 -10.64 10.82 7.74
C ARG A 205 -9.74 10.30 6.64
N PHE A 206 -9.88 10.88 5.46
CA PHE A 206 -8.82 10.72 4.48
C PHE A 206 -7.58 11.34 5.12
N LEU A 207 -6.51 10.57 5.21
CA LEU A 207 -5.23 11.14 5.55
C LEU A 207 -4.50 11.26 4.23
N THR A 208 -4.57 12.45 3.65
CA THR A 208 -3.49 12.90 2.77
C THR A 208 -2.32 13.27 3.67
N VAL A 209 -1.09 12.98 3.24
CA VAL A 209 0.13 13.44 3.93
C VAL A 209 0.12 14.97 4.11
N HIS A 210 -0.69 15.67 3.29
CA HIS A 210 -0.78 17.12 3.15
C HIS A 210 -2.25 17.58 3.02
N GLU A 211 -3.07 17.42 4.06
CA GLU A 211 -4.46 17.93 4.05
C GLU A 211 -4.48 19.44 4.37
N TRP A 212 -5.31 20.21 3.65
CA TRP A 212 -5.23 21.69 3.58
C TRP A 212 -5.68 22.43 4.86
N ASP A 213 -6.49 21.79 5.70
CA ASP A 213 -7.16 22.48 6.83
C ASP A 213 -6.50 22.27 8.20
N ASP A 214 -5.52 21.37 8.32
CA ASP A 214 -4.68 21.28 9.52
C ASP A 214 -3.23 21.39 9.08
N GLN A 215 -2.45 22.29 9.70
CA GLN A 215 -0.98 22.36 9.60
C GLN A 215 -0.26 21.07 10.07
N GLU A 216 -0.98 19.97 10.21
CA GLU A 216 -0.56 18.74 10.84
C GLU A 216 -0.41 17.64 9.79
N THR A 217 0.85 17.27 9.51
CA THR A 217 1.18 16.13 8.65
C THR A 217 0.51 14.85 9.15
N SER A 218 0.28 13.89 8.24
CA SER A 218 -0.21 12.56 8.63
C SER A 218 0.66 11.92 9.72
N GLU A 219 1.99 12.13 9.69
CA GLU A 219 2.88 11.72 10.77
C GLU A 219 2.53 12.34 12.13
N ASN A 220 2.34 13.65 12.18
CA ASN A 220 2.04 14.37 13.42
C ASN A 220 0.67 13.98 13.98
N ARG A 221 -0.34 13.82 13.11
CA ARG A 221 -1.66 13.33 13.52
C ARG A 221 -1.59 11.91 14.10
N LEU A 222 -0.78 11.03 13.52
CA LEU A 222 -0.57 9.68 14.05
C LEU A 222 0.18 9.70 15.39
N LEU A 223 1.20 10.57 15.52
CA LEU A 223 1.92 10.76 16.78
C LEU A 223 1.03 11.29 17.90
N LYS A 224 0.03 12.14 17.59
CA LYS A 224 -0.94 12.63 18.58
C LYS A 224 -2.11 11.68 18.84
N SER A 225 -2.25 10.59 18.08
CA SER A 225 -3.31 9.60 18.32
C SER A 225 -3.24 9.06 19.74
N SER A 226 -4.39 9.02 20.41
CA SER A 226 -4.52 8.44 21.76
C SER A 226 -4.24 6.93 21.78
N ASN A 227 -4.41 6.27 20.63
CA ASN A 227 -4.08 4.86 20.45
C ASN A 227 -2.75 4.74 19.72
N LYS A 228 -1.79 4.03 20.31
CA LYS A 228 -0.45 3.83 19.75
C LYS A 228 -0.27 2.51 18.99
N ASN A 229 -1.31 1.69 18.87
CA ASN A 229 -1.30 0.48 18.04
C ASN A 229 -1.77 0.82 16.61
N PHE A 230 -0.93 0.52 15.62
CA PHE A 230 -1.21 0.81 14.21
C PHE A 230 -1.15 -0.47 13.37
N LEU A 231 -2.05 -0.58 12.40
CA LEU A 231 -1.98 -1.58 11.36
C LEU A 231 -2.10 -0.88 10.01
N LEU A 232 -1.03 -0.90 9.22
CA LEU A 232 -0.98 -0.20 7.94
C LEU A 232 -1.22 -1.21 6.81
N ILE A 233 -2.37 -1.13 6.14
CA ILE A 233 -2.80 -2.10 5.12
C ILE A 233 -2.60 -1.54 3.72
N ALA A 234 -1.80 -2.24 2.91
CA ALA A 234 -1.49 -1.91 1.52
C ALA A 234 -1.90 -3.06 0.58
N GLY A 235 -2.29 -2.73 -0.64
CA GLY A 235 -2.62 -3.70 -1.69
C GLY A 235 -1.47 -3.99 -2.66
N ASP A 236 -0.32 -3.35 -2.46
CA ASP A 236 0.87 -3.49 -3.30
C ASP A 236 2.15 -3.34 -2.49
N THR A 237 3.21 -4.00 -2.93
CA THR A 237 4.49 -4.10 -2.21
C THR A 237 5.13 -2.74 -2.00
N LYS A 238 4.98 -1.80 -2.94
CA LYS A 238 5.62 -0.48 -2.85
C LYS A 238 5.01 0.32 -1.70
N THR A 239 3.68 0.47 -1.68
CA THR A 239 2.99 1.17 -0.60
C THR A 239 3.26 0.49 0.74
N ALA A 240 3.32 -0.84 0.78
CA ALA A 240 3.69 -1.56 2.00
C ALA A 240 5.11 -1.18 2.49
N MET A 241 6.09 -1.05 1.58
CA MET A 241 7.44 -0.62 1.94
C MET A 241 7.49 0.84 2.41
N GLU A 242 6.71 1.74 1.82
CA GLU A 242 6.58 3.13 2.29
C GLU A 242 5.99 3.19 3.70
N TYR A 243 4.94 2.39 3.96
CA TYR A 243 4.34 2.23 5.28
C TYR A 243 5.31 1.64 6.30
N PHE A 244 6.15 0.70 5.89
CA PHE A 244 7.17 0.13 6.75
C PHE A 244 8.21 1.16 7.16
N ARG A 245 8.65 2.01 6.21
CA ARG A 245 9.56 3.14 6.49
C ARG A 245 8.90 4.17 7.41
N LEU A 246 7.65 4.53 7.14
CA LEU A 246 6.86 5.45 7.97
C LEU A 246 6.73 4.93 9.41
N LEU A 247 6.30 3.68 9.57
CA LEU A 247 6.16 3.04 10.88
C LEU A 247 7.50 2.98 11.62
N SER A 248 8.59 2.63 10.93
CA SER A 248 9.94 2.64 11.49
C SER A 248 10.36 4.04 11.95
N ALA A 249 10.08 5.07 11.16
CA ALA A 249 10.36 6.46 11.53
C ALA A 249 9.54 6.91 12.75
N LEU A 250 8.27 6.52 12.82
CA LEU A 250 7.39 6.78 13.96
C LEU A 250 7.89 6.10 15.24
N LYS A 251 8.29 4.82 15.17
CA LYS A 251 8.87 4.07 16.31
C LYS A 251 10.16 4.70 16.82
N LYS A 252 10.98 5.27 15.93
CA LYS A 252 12.19 6.02 16.33
C LYS A 252 11.86 7.32 17.07
N LYS A 253 10.77 8.00 16.70
CA LYS A 253 10.31 9.23 17.36
C LYS A 253 9.59 8.97 18.69
N SER A 254 8.95 7.80 18.84
CA SER A 254 8.24 7.41 20.07
C SER A 254 8.24 5.90 20.27
N SER A 255 8.87 5.45 21.36
CA SER A 255 8.94 4.03 21.76
C SER A 255 7.58 3.41 22.09
N ASN A 256 6.57 4.25 22.36
CA ASN A 256 5.21 3.80 22.69
C ASN A 256 4.43 3.31 21.45
N ILE A 257 4.93 3.58 20.25
CA ILE A 257 4.28 3.17 19.00
C ILE A 257 4.50 1.68 18.76
N LYS A 258 3.38 0.95 18.65
CA LYS A 258 3.33 -0.46 18.28
C LYS A 258 2.59 -0.59 16.97
N GLY A 259 2.93 -1.58 16.17
CA GLY A 259 2.20 -1.84 14.94
C GLY A 259 2.97 -2.64 13.93
N SER A 260 2.24 -3.03 12.90
CA SER A 260 2.72 -3.84 11.79
C SER A 260 2.15 -3.30 10.48
N VAL A 261 2.85 -3.59 9.40
CA VAL A 261 2.39 -3.35 8.03
C VAL A 261 1.85 -4.64 7.46
N VAL A 262 0.77 -4.56 6.70
CA VAL A 262 0.13 -5.69 6.06
C VAL A 262 0.06 -5.43 4.56
N LEU A 263 0.72 -6.30 3.80
CA LEU A 263 0.57 -6.39 2.36
C LEU A 263 -0.50 -7.42 2.04
N VAL A 264 -1.56 -7.01 1.35
CA VAL A 264 -2.60 -7.89 0.82
C VAL A 264 -2.37 -8.05 -0.68
N SER A 265 -1.93 -9.23 -1.11
CA SER A 265 -1.69 -9.53 -2.52
C SER A 265 -2.23 -10.90 -2.90
N PRO A 266 -2.90 -11.04 -4.06
CA PRO A 266 -3.36 -12.35 -4.53
C PRO A 266 -2.18 -13.31 -4.72
N GLY A 267 -2.21 -14.47 -4.06
CA GLY A 267 -1.31 -15.60 -4.34
C GLY A 267 0.07 -15.60 -3.67
N SER A 268 0.32 -14.75 -2.68
CA SER A 268 1.62 -14.72 -1.98
C SER A 268 1.75 -15.77 -0.85
N LEU A 269 2.90 -16.46 -0.84
CA LEU A 269 3.37 -17.26 0.29
C LEU A 269 3.65 -16.34 1.49
N PHE A 270 3.00 -16.60 2.62
CA PHE A 270 3.02 -15.73 3.80
C PHE A 270 4.46 -15.53 4.31
N SER A 271 4.93 -14.28 4.32
CA SER A 271 6.11 -13.84 5.07
C SER A 271 5.65 -12.97 6.22
N CYS A 272 6.08 -13.31 7.44
CA CYS A 272 5.72 -12.63 8.67
C CYS A 272 7.01 -12.24 9.40
N SER A 273 7.23 -10.95 9.58
CA SER A 273 8.07 -10.41 10.64
C SER A 273 7.17 -9.70 11.66
N ASP A 274 7.68 -9.40 12.85
CA ASP A 274 6.94 -8.72 13.92
C ASP A 274 6.25 -7.43 13.42
N ASP A 275 6.85 -6.79 12.42
CA ASP A 275 6.43 -5.49 11.88
C ASP A 275 5.89 -5.55 10.44
N PHE A 276 5.92 -6.70 9.75
CA PHE A 276 5.49 -6.82 8.35
C PHE A 276 4.88 -8.18 8.01
N TRP A 277 3.62 -8.19 7.57
CA TRP A 277 2.87 -9.38 7.20
C TRP A 277 2.50 -9.34 5.72
N THR A 278 2.64 -10.47 5.04
CA THR A 278 2.15 -10.66 3.67
C THR A 278 0.99 -11.64 3.70
N LEU A 279 -0.18 -11.23 3.22
CA LEU A 279 -1.43 -11.99 3.22
C LEU A 279 -1.93 -12.22 1.80
N GLY A 280 -2.56 -13.37 1.58
CA GLY A 280 -3.18 -13.74 0.31
C GLY A 280 -4.50 -13.00 0.06
N ALA A 281 -5.34 -12.89 1.10
CA ALA A 281 -6.62 -12.19 1.05
C ALA A 281 -6.77 -11.20 2.22
N LEU A 282 -7.67 -10.22 2.05
CA LEU A 282 -7.97 -9.25 3.12
C LEU A 282 -8.70 -9.92 4.31
N ASP A 283 -9.43 -11.01 4.04
CA ASP A 283 -10.10 -11.83 5.05
C ASP A 283 -9.11 -12.43 6.06
N ASP A 284 -7.85 -12.62 5.66
CA ASP A 284 -6.82 -13.22 6.49
C ASP A 284 -6.29 -12.24 7.56
N VAL A 285 -6.58 -10.94 7.46
CA VAL A 285 -6.03 -9.91 8.36
C VAL A 285 -6.40 -10.19 9.80
N TYR A 286 -7.70 -10.31 10.08
CA TYR A 286 -8.20 -10.39 11.44
C TYR A 286 -7.88 -11.72 12.13
N PRO A 287 -8.01 -12.90 11.47
CA PRO A 287 -7.52 -14.16 12.02
C PRO A 287 -6.02 -14.16 12.30
N THR A 288 -5.21 -13.58 11.40
CA THR A 288 -3.76 -13.48 11.60
C THR A 288 -3.42 -12.59 12.79
N MET A 289 -4.13 -11.47 12.97
CA MET A 289 -3.99 -10.64 14.17
C MET A 289 -4.30 -11.42 15.44
N LYS A 290 -5.42 -12.16 15.49
CA LYS A 290 -5.81 -12.94 16.67
C LYS A 290 -4.80 -14.04 17.01
N LYS A 291 -4.21 -14.68 16.01
CA LYS A 291 -3.20 -15.73 16.20
C LYS A 291 -1.90 -15.19 16.82
N ASN A 292 -1.57 -13.92 16.56
CA ASN A 292 -0.29 -13.31 16.94
C ASN A 292 -0.41 -12.34 18.14
N ALA A 293 -1.60 -12.15 18.70
CA ALA A 293 -1.87 -11.30 19.86
C ALA A 293 -1.78 -12.10 21.17
#